data_AF-A0A958GRI2-F1
#
_entry.id   AF-A0A958GRI2-F1
#
_cell.length_a   1.000
_cell.length_b   1.000
_cell.length_c   1.000
_cell.angle_alpha   90.00
_cell.angle_beta   90.00
_cell.angle_gamma   90.00
#
_symmetry.space_group_name_H-M   'P 1'
#
loop_
_entity.id
_entity.type
_entity.pdbx_description
1 polymer ?
#
loop_
_entity_poly.entity_id
_entity_poly.type
_entity_poly.pdbx_seq_one_letter_code
_entity_poly.pdbx_strand_id
1 'polypeptide(L)'
;MHDDESIERLFSLAVEQVDSEDIRAQLLAIQEGTDAIELAQELTDDSSADEANVAALIRELNFAGKVKLALKGNLAARTVLLKESNKQIQLFVLSNPRLTDGEVTEIARNTNVDEAVLRAVAKDSQWMKSYAVKYNLVSNPKTPIDVSLQWLKFIKDKDLRLLSRSKGVPQVVATHCRKLLEKRSGG
;
A
#
# COMPACT_ATOMS: atom_id res chain seq x y z
N MET A 1 -14.72 -6.84 -3.48
CA MET A 1 -13.81 -7.99 -3.38
C MET A 1 -12.65 -7.69 -4.28
N HIS A 2 -11.43 -7.76 -3.76
CA HIS A 2 -10.24 -7.57 -4.59
C HIS A 2 -10.18 -8.70 -5.60
N ASP A 3 -10.06 -8.38 -6.88
CA ASP A 3 -10.01 -9.43 -7.90
C ASP A 3 -8.68 -10.20 -7.80
N ASP A 4 -8.76 -11.52 -8.02
CA ASP A 4 -7.61 -12.42 -7.88
C ASP A 4 -6.49 -12.04 -8.86
N GLU A 5 -6.83 -11.52 -10.05
CA GLU A 5 -5.87 -11.09 -11.06
C GLU A 5 -5.01 -9.90 -10.58
N SER A 6 -5.60 -8.92 -9.91
CA SER A 6 -4.85 -7.79 -9.34
C SER A 6 -3.98 -8.24 -8.17
N ILE A 7 -4.47 -9.17 -7.34
CA ILE A 7 -3.70 -9.76 -6.25
C ILE A 7 -2.46 -10.49 -6.80
N GLU A 8 -2.64 -11.35 -7.79
CA GLU A 8 -1.54 -12.09 -8.44
C GLU A 8 -0.54 -11.15 -9.10
N ARG A 9 -1.03 -10.08 -9.75
CA ARG A 9 -0.16 -9.07 -10.35
C ARG A 9 0.67 -8.33 -9.30
N LEU A 10 0.06 -7.90 -8.20
CA LEU A 10 0.77 -7.23 -7.11
C LEU A 10 1.80 -8.16 -6.47
N PHE A 11 1.44 -9.43 -6.29
CA PHE A 11 2.33 -10.44 -5.75
C PHE A 11 3.53 -10.66 -6.67
N SER A 12 3.29 -10.87 -7.96
CA SER A 12 4.34 -11.05 -8.97
C SER A 12 5.30 -9.86 -9.00
N LEU A 13 4.79 -8.62 -9.02
CA LEU A 13 5.60 -7.40 -8.97
C LEU A 13 6.42 -7.26 -7.68
N ALA A 14 5.92 -7.80 -6.56
CA ALA A 14 6.65 -7.82 -5.29
C ALA A 14 7.76 -8.88 -5.30
N VAL A 15 7.51 -10.07 -5.85
CA VAL A 15 8.50 -11.16 -6.01
C VAL A 15 9.63 -10.75 -6.96
N GLU A 16 9.32 -10.07 -8.07
CA GLU A 16 10.33 -9.56 -9.01
C GLU A 16 11.32 -8.60 -8.35
N GLN A 17 10.90 -7.89 -7.30
CA GLN A 17 11.76 -6.95 -6.55
C GLN A 17 12.63 -7.63 -5.49
N VAL A 18 12.54 -8.96 -5.32
CA VAL A 18 13.40 -9.74 -4.43
C VAL A 18 14.60 -10.23 -5.22
N ASP A 19 15.82 -9.90 -4.83
CA ASP A 19 17.01 -10.25 -5.62
C ASP A 19 17.42 -11.73 -5.48
N SER A 20 17.17 -12.33 -4.32
CA SER A 20 17.59 -13.72 -4.04
C SER A 20 16.63 -14.73 -4.67
N GLU A 21 17.17 -15.61 -5.53
CA GLU A 21 16.41 -16.72 -6.13
C GLU A 21 15.87 -17.69 -5.08
N ASP A 22 16.65 -18.01 -4.05
CA ASP A 22 16.22 -18.87 -2.96
C ASP A 22 15.00 -18.30 -2.23
N ILE A 23 15.01 -16.98 -1.96
CA ILE A 23 13.87 -16.32 -1.34
C ILE A 23 12.67 -16.34 -2.30
N ARG A 24 12.86 -16.03 -3.59
CA ARG A 24 11.76 -16.10 -4.57
C ARG A 24 11.09 -17.49 -4.59
N ALA A 25 11.87 -18.56 -4.57
CA ALA A 25 11.33 -19.92 -4.51
C ALA A 25 10.48 -20.17 -3.26
N GLN A 26 10.92 -19.68 -2.09
CA GLN A 26 10.12 -19.75 -0.86
C GLN A 26 8.82 -18.95 -0.97
N LEU A 27 8.84 -17.78 -1.59
CA LEU A 27 7.66 -16.95 -1.77
C LEU A 27 6.62 -17.61 -2.69
N LEU A 28 7.06 -18.25 -3.77
CA LEU A 28 6.18 -19.01 -4.65
C LEU A 28 5.56 -20.21 -3.92
N ALA A 29 6.34 -20.95 -3.11
CA ALA A 29 5.81 -22.03 -2.28
C ALA A 29 4.75 -21.53 -1.29
N ILE A 30 4.92 -20.34 -0.72
CA ILE A 30 3.93 -19.70 0.16
C ILE A 30 2.64 -19.37 -0.60
N GLN A 31 2.74 -18.86 -1.84
CA GLN A 31 1.59 -18.55 -2.68
C GLN A 31 0.78 -19.82 -3.02
N GLU A 32 1.48 -20.92 -3.33
CA GLU A 32 0.90 -22.23 -3.62
C GLU A 32 0.39 -22.96 -2.36
N GLY A 33 0.79 -22.50 -1.17
CA GLY A 33 0.46 -23.14 0.10
C GLY A 33 1.23 -24.43 0.36
N THR A 34 2.35 -24.65 -0.33
CA THR A 34 3.23 -25.82 -0.18
C THR A 34 4.39 -25.57 0.78
N ASP A 35 4.43 -24.39 1.39
CA ASP A 35 5.46 -24.00 2.35
C ASP A 35 5.30 -24.67 3.72
N ALA A 36 6.42 -24.83 4.44
CA ALA A 36 6.46 -25.46 5.77
C ALA A 36 6.33 -24.47 6.94
N ILE A 37 5.96 -23.20 6.69
CA ILE A 37 5.94 -22.15 7.72
C ILE A 37 4.62 -22.20 8.48
N GLU A 38 4.67 -22.43 9.78
CA GLU A 38 3.49 -22.35 10.64
C GLU A 38 3.35 -20.94 11.23
N LEU A 39 2.15 -20.36 11.11
CA LEU A 39 1.82 -19.08 11.73
C LEU A 39 1.04 -19.33 13.03
N ALA A 40 1.34 -18.55 14.07
CA ALA A 40 0.54 -18.57 15.29
C ALA A 40 -0.91 -18.16 15.01
N GLN A 41 -1.87 -18.88 15.59
CA GLN A 41 -3.31 -18.65 15.36
C GLN A 41 -3.73 -17.20 15.69
N GLU A 42 -3.12 -16.59 16.72
CA GLU A 42 -3.35 -15.18 17.10
C GLU A 42 -3.05 -14.17 15.98
N LEU A 43 -2.20 -14.54 15.02
CA LEU A 43 -1.83 -13.69 13.89
C LEU A 43 -2.78 -13.81 12.71
N THR A 44 -3.61 -14.86 12.67
CA THR A 44 -4.54 -15.16 11.58
C THR A 44 -6.00 -15.03 11.98
N ASP A 45 -6.31 -15.21 13.28
CA ASP A 45 -7.64 -15.12 13.84
C ASP A 45 -7.91 -13.71 14.38
N ASP A 46 -9.15 -13.23 14.22
CA ASP A 46 -9.56 -11.89 14.63
C ASP A 46 -9.97 -11.81 16.12
N SER A 47 -9.84 -12.90 16.89
CA SER A 47 -10.53 -13.09 18.18
C SER A 47 -9.95 -12.35 19.39
N SER A 48 -8.72 -11.84 19.36
CA SER A 48 -8.18 -10.93 20.41
C SER A 48 -6.76 -10.44 20.09
N ALA A 49 -6.61 -9.64 19.03
CA ALA A 49 -5.29 -9.17 18.63
C ALA A 49 -4.87 -7.90 19.41
N ASP A 50 -4.19 -8.08 20.55
CA ASP A 50 -3.42 -7.00 21.17
C ASP A 50 -2.26 -6.63 20.24
N GLU A 51 -2.29 -5.45 19.61
CA GLU A 51 -1.27 -5.01 18.63
C GLU A 51 0.16 -5.13 19.15
N ALA A 52 0.38 -4.92 20.46
CA ALA A 52 1.70 -5.04 21.09
C ALA A 52 2.21 -6.49 21.11
N ASN A 53 1.32 -7.46 21.36
CA ASN A 53 1.65 -8.88 21.33
C ASN A 53 1.89 -9.36 19.89
N VAL A 54 1.04 -8.93 18.96
CA VAL A 54 1.20 -9.18 17.52
C VAL A 54 2.56 -8.66 17.02
N ALA A 55 2.95 -7.45 17.42
CA ALA A 55 4.24 -6.89 17.05
C ALA A 55 5.43 -7.65 17.65
N ALA A 56 5.31 -8.24 18.84
CA ALA A 56 6.35 -9.09 19.41
C ALA A 56 6.52 -10.38 18.59
N LEU A 57 5.42 -11.07 18.29
CA LEU A 57 5.42 -12.29 17.47
C LEU A 57 5.99 -12.06 16.07
N ILE A 58 5.65 -10.94 15.43
CA ILE A 58 6.14 -10.58 14.09
C ILE A 58 7.66 -10.39 14.06
N ARG A 59 8.26 -9.89 15.14
CA ARG A 59 9.72 -9.67 15.19
C ARG A 59 10.52 -10.96 15.15
N GLU A 60 9.98 -12.05 15.70
CA GLU A 60 10.60 -13.37 15.69
C GLU A 60 10.50 -14.07 14.31
N LEU A 61 9.62 -13.59 13.43
CA LEU A 61 9.48 -14.15 12.08
C LEU A 61 10.63 -13.74 11.16
N ASN A 62 11.14 -14.71 10.41
CA ASN A 62 12.03 -14.44 9.29
C ASN A 62 11.27 -13.77 8.12
N PHE A 63 12.00 -13.35 7.08
CA PHE A 63 11.40 -12.67 5.93
C PHE A 63 10.23 -13.46 5.30
N ALA A 64 10.42 -14.75 5.03
CA ALA A 64 9.40 -15.60 4.43
C ALA A 64 8.15 -15.72 5.32
N GLY A 65 8.32 -15.87 6.63
CA GLY A 65 7.21 -15.90 7.60
C GLY A 65 6.45 -14.57 7.65
N LYS A 66 7.15 -13.44 7.57
CA LYS A 66 6.52 -12.11 7.45
C LYS A 66 5.74 -11.97 6.14
N VAL A 67 6.23 -12.53 5.03
CA VAL A 67 5.48 -12.54 3.75
C VAL A 67 4.25 -13.44 3.84
N LYS A 68 4.37 -14.65 4.39
CA LYS A 68 3.20 -15.53 4.62
C LYS A 68 2.16 -14.82 5.47
N LEU A 69 2.60 -14.12 6.52
CA LEU A 69 1.72 -13.33 7.36
C LEU A 69 1.12 -12.13 6.61
N ALA A 70 1.87 -11.48 5.72
CA ALA A 70 1.35 -10.42 4.87
C ALA A 70 0.18 -10.90 4.00
N LEU A 71 0.20 -12.15 3.52
CA LEU A 71 -0.84 -12.74 2.67
C LEU A 71 -2.03 -13.35 3.43
N LYS A 72 -1.81 -13.87 4.63
CA LYS A 72 -2.83 -14.63 5.40
C LYS A 72 -3.24 -13.98 6.72
N GLY A 73 -2.51 -12.98 7.19
CA GLY A 73 -2.67 -12.36 8.49
C GLY A 73 -3.95 -11.54 8.63
N ASN A 74 -4.36 -11.37 9.90
CA ASN A 74 -5.47 -10.50 10.30
C ASN A 74 -5.15 -9.01 10.14
N LEU A 75 -6.13 -8.15 10.44
CA LEU A 75 -5.98 -6.70 10.31
C LEU A 75 -4.82 -6.14 11.16
N ALA A 76 -4.66 -6.63 12.39
CA ALA A 76 -3.60 -6.20 13.30
C ALA A 76 -2.21 -6.54 12.73
N ALA A 77 -2.04 -7.76 12.22
CA ALA A 77 -0.81 -8.19 11.58
C ALA A 77 -0.45 -7.31 10.38
N ARG A 78 -1.42 -7.03 9.48
CA ARG A 78 -1.19 -6.12 8.33
C ARG A 78 -0.81 -4.71 8.77
N THR A 79 -1.46 -4.19 9.81
CA THR A 79 -1.19 -2.85 10.35
C THR A 79 0.23 -2.75 10.91
N VAL A 80 0.72 -3.82 11.55
CA VAL A 80 2.11 -3.89 12.03
C VAL A 80 3.08 -4.04 10.86
N LEU A 81 2.80 -4.92 9.89
CA LEU A 81 3.66 -5.15 8.73
C LEU A 81 3.82 -3.90 7.84
N LEU A 82 2.79 -3.03 7.75
CA LEU A 82 2.89 -1.75 7.05
C LEU A 82 3.86 -0.75 7.71
N LYS A 83 4.23 -0.97 8.97
CA LYS A 83 5.21 -0.15 9.72
C LYS A 83 6.63 -0.74 9.66
N GLU A 84 6.82 -1.91 9.05
CA GLU A 84 8.14 -2.54 8.92
C GLU A 84 9.09 -1.68 8.09
N SER A 85 10.38 -1.69 8.43
CA SER A 85 11.40 -0.94 7.68
C SER A 85 11.66 -1.52 6.28
N ASN A 86 11.40 -2.82 6.09
CA ASN A 86 11.58 -3.47 4.80
C ASN A 86 10.38 -3.22 3.88
N LYS A 87 10.60 -2.40 2.84
CA LYS A 87 9.60 -2.08 1.81
C LYS A 87 9.01 -3.29 1.08
N GLN A 88 9.77 -4.39 0.92
CA GLN A 88 9.27 -5.59 0.25
C GLN A 88 8.12 -6.21 1.04
N ILE A 89 8.22 -6.21 2.38
CA ILE A 89 7.16 -6.72 3.26
C ILE A 89 5.90 -5.86 3.11
N GLN A 90 6.06 -4.53 3.09
CA GLN A 90 4.94 -3.62 2.88
C GLN A 90 4.25 -3.85 1.52
N LEU A 91 5.00 -4.18 0.47
CA LEU A 91 4.45 -4.51 -0.84
C LEU A 91 3.62 -5.81 -0.83
N PHE A 92 4.06 -6.84 -0.12
CA PHE A 92 3.30 -8.08 0.00
C PHE A 92 1.97 -7.90 0.74
N VAL A 93 1.88 -6.94 1.67
CA VAL A 93 0.60 -6.63 2.34
C VAL A 93 -0.47 -6.16 1.35
N LEU A 94 -0.08 -5.48 0.26
CA LEU A 94 -1.02 -5.07 -0.79
C LEU A 94 -1.63 -6.26 -1.54
N SER A 95 -0.96 -7.42 -1.51
CA SER A 95 -1.42 -8.66 -2.17
C SER A 95 -2.29 -9.51 -1.24
N ASN A 96 -2.73 -8.97 -0.10
CA ASN A 96 -3.61 -9.71 0.80
C ASN A 96 -5.07 -9.69 0.28
N PRO A 97 -5.73 -10.85 0.09
CA PRO A 97 -7.11 -10.93 -0.39
C PRO A 97 -8.14 -10.30 0.57
N ARG A 98 -7.80 -10.16 1.85
CA ARG A 98 -8.63 -9.54 2.89
C ARG A 98 -8.41 -8.03 3.01
N LEU A 99 -7.58 -7.42 2.15
CA LEU A 99 -7.31 -5.99 2.19
C LEU A 99 -8.57 -5.20 1.78
N THR A 100 -8.92 -4.21 2.60
CA THR A 100 -10.14 -3.41 2.40
C THR A 100 -9.84 -2.02 1.81
N ASP A 101 -10.85 -1.40 1.18
CA ASP A 101 -10.74 -0.02 0.66
C ASP A 101 -10.38 0.98 1.77
N GLY A 102 -10.84 0.73 3.01
CA GLY A 102 -10.52 1.54 4.18
C GLY A 102 -9.04 1.49 4.51
N GLU A 103 -8.47 0.28 4.54
CA GLU A 103 -7.02 0.10 4.75
C GLU A 103 -6.19 0.76 3.66
N VAL A 104 -6.58 0.60 2.39
CA VAL A 104 -5.86 1.23 1.27
C VAL A 104 -5.94 2.75 1.33
N THR A 105 -7.06 3.30 1.80
CA THR A 105 -7.23 4.73 2.03
C THR A 105 -6.28 5.23 3.12
N GLU A 106 -6.09 4.47 4.20
CA GLU A 106 -5.12 4.76 5.26
C GLU A 106 -3.67 4.62 4.77
N ILE A 107 -3.35 3.57 4.00
CA ILE A 107 -2.03 3.39 3.37
C ILE A 107 -1.68 4.59 2.51
N ALA A 108 -2.60 5.04 1.65
CA ALA A 108 -2.39 6.18 0.76
C ALA A 108 -2.12 7.49 1.52
N ARG A 109 -2.68 7.65 2.72
CA ARG A 109 -2.49 8.82 3.58
C ARG A 109 -1.23 8.73 4.45
N ASN A 110 -0.75 7.52 4.73
CA ASN A 110 0.32 7.27 5.69
C ASN A 110 1.67 7.75 5.16
N THR A 111 2.35 8.61 5.93
CA THR A 111 3.67 9.16 5.59
C THR A 111 4.84 8.26 6.01
N ASN A 112 4.55 7.18 6.73
CA ASN A 112 5.54 6.18 7.14
C ASN A 112 5.71 5.05 6.10
N VAL A 113 4.78 4.95 5.15
CA VAL A 113 4.82 3.95 4.08
C VAL A 113 5.84 4.36 3.02
N ASP A 114 6.52 3.37 2.44
CA ASP A 114 7.52 3.59 1.40
C ASP A 114 6.89 4.07 0.08
N GLU A 115 7.63 4.87 -0.69
CA GLU A 115 7.16 5.38 -1.99
C GLU A 115 6.85 4.28 -3.00
N ALA A 116 7.52 3.12 -2.91
CA ALA A 116 7.26 1.97 -3.76
C ALA A 116 5.85 1.41 -3.54
N VAL A 117 5.37 1.43 -2.30
CA VAL A 117 4.03 0.97 -1.93
C VAL A 117 2.98 1.95 -2.46
N LEU A 118 3.19 3.26 -2.29
CA LEU A 118 2.29 4.28 -2.84
C LEU A 118 2.21 4.19 -4.38
N ARG A 119 3.34 3.89 -5.03
CA ARG A 119 3.39 3.62 -6.47
C ARG A 119 2.64 2.35 -6.86
N ALA A 120 2.73 1.29 -6.08
CA ALA A 120 1.97 0.05 -6.31
C ALA A 120 0.46 0.29 -6.19
N VAL A 121 0.02 0.99 -5.14
CA VAL A 121 -1.40 1.41 -4.99
C VAL A 121 -1.87 2.22 -6.19
N ALA A 122 -1.06 3.16 -6.67
CA ALA A 122 -1.41 4.00 -7.81
C ALA A 122 -1.43 3.28 -9.16
N LYS A 123 -0.76 2.12 -9.28
CA LYS A 123 -0.77 1.28 -10.49
C LYS A 123 -1.99 0.36 -10.54
N ASP A 124 -2.56 0.04 -9.40
CA ASP A 124 -3.73 -0.84 -9.30
C ASP A 124 -5.01 -0.08 -9.65
N SER A 125 -5.66 -0.49 -10.74
CA SER A 125 -6.88 0.13 -11.22
C SER A 125 -8.05 0.01 -10.24
N GLN A 126 -8.08 -1.03 -9.40
CA GLN A 126 -9.12 -1.26 -8.42
C GLN A 126 -9.09 -0.18 -7.33
N TRP A 127 -7.92 0.03 -6.71
CA TRP A 127 -7.73 1.05 -5.67
C TRP A 127 -7.95 2.46 -6.23
N MET A 128 -7.54 2.66 -7.49
CA MET A 128 -7.74 3.91 -8.19
C MET A 128 -9.17 4.14 -8.70
N LYS A 129 -10.16 3.31 -8.36
CA LYS A 129 -11.58 3.69 -8.51
C LYS A 129 -11.98 4.71 -7.44
N SER A 130 -11.46 4.57 -6.22
CA SER A 130 -11.81 5.42 -5.08
C SER A 130 -11.28 6.86 -5.23
N TYR A 131 -12.16 7.84 -5.00
CA TYR A 131 -11.76 9.24 -4.92
C TYR A 131 -10.87 9.51 -3.69
N ALA A 132 -11.17 8.84 -2.57
CA ALA A 132 -10.42 9.02 -1.33
C ALA A 132 -8.96 8.57 -1.50
N VAL A 133 -8.73 7.44 -2.17
CA VAL A 133 -7.38 6.95 -2.49
C VAL A 133 -6.64 7.94 -3.40
N LYS A 134 -7.28 8.42 -4.48
CA LYS A 134 -6.69 9.44 -5.37
C LYS A 134 -6.26 10.70 -4.61
N TYR A 135 -7.16 11.24 -3.79
CA TYR A 135 -6.90 12.45 -3.02
C TYR A 135 -5.78 12.24 -1.99
N ASN A 136 -5.81 11.13 -1.25
CA ASN A 136 -4.81 10.81 -0.25
C ASN A 136 -3.43 10.63 -0.89
N LEU A 137 -3.34 9.91 -2.02
CA LEU A 137 -2.07 9.79 -2.76
C LEU A 137 -1.53 11.15 -3.18
N VAL A 138 -2.33 12.00 -3.81
CA VAL A 138 -1.89 13.32 -4.26
C VAL A 138 -1.51 14.26 -3.10
N SER A 139 -2.19 14.12 -1.95
CA SER A 139 -1.92 14.94 -0.77
C SER A 139 -0.74 14.47 0.07
N ASN A 140 -0.25 13.24 -0.14
CA ASN A 140 0.83 12.66 0.64
C ASN A 140 2.22 13.11 0.13
N PRO A 141 3.07 13.69 0.99
CA PRO A 141 4.41 14.16 0.61
C PRO A 141 5.36 13.04 0.15
N LYS A 142 5.10 11.79 0.56
CA LYS A 142 5.88 10.61 0.15
C LYS A 142 5.49 10.08 -1.22
N THR A 143 4.35 10.50 -1.77
CA THR A 143 3.94 10.05 -3.10
C THR A 143 4.88 10.64 -4.15
N PRO A 144 5.48 9.80 -5.01
CA PRO A 144 6.31 10.28 -6.10
C PRO A 144 5.60 11.33 -6.95
N ILE A 145 6.33 12.37 -7.35
CA ILE A 145 5.76 13.53 -8.05
C ILE A 145 5.05 13.10 -9.34
N ASP A 146 5.62 12.16 -10.09
CA ASP A 146 5.04 11.63 -11.31
C ASP A 146 3.66 10.99 -11.07
N VAL A 147 3.54 10.20 -10.00
CA VAL A 147 2.27 9.59 -9.57
C VAL A 147 1.26 10.65 -9.17
N SER A 148 1.66 11.63 -8.34
CA SER A 148 0.80 12.73 -7.92
C SER A 148 0.25 13.52 -9.13
N LEU A 149 1.11 13.87 -10.08
CA LEU A 149 0.72 14.62 -11.27
C LEU A 149 -0.24 13.83 -12.18
N GLN A 150 -0.06 12.52 -12.31
CA GLN A 150 -0.94 11.66 -13.10
C GLN A 150 -2.40 11.72 -12.61
N TRP A 151 -2.59 11.76 -11.29
CA TRP A 151 -3.91 11.68 -10.66
C TRP A 151 -4.57 13.03 -10.37
N LEU A 152 -3.81 14.14 -10.41
CA LEU A 152 -4.34 15.50 -10.21
C LEU A 152 -5.55 15.84 -11.10
N LYS A 153 -5.56 15.35 -12.34
CA LYS A 153 -6.65 15.61 -13.29
C LYS A 153 -8.03 15.08 -12.85
N PHE A 154 -8.06 14.16 -11.89
CA PHE A 154 -9.30 13.59 -11.36
C PHE A 154 -9.75 14.24 -10.04
N ILE A 155 -8.94 15.16 -9.48
CA ILE A 155 -9.26 15.85 -8.23
C ILE A 155 -10.25 16.99 -8.51
N LYS A 156 -11.23 17.17 -7.62
CA LYS A 156 -12.25 18.21 -7.71
C LYS A 156 -11.66 19.59 -7.42
N ASP A 157 -12.25 20.63 -7.98
CA ASP A 157 -11.74 22.01 -7.88
C ASP A 157 -11.62 22.50 -6.44
N LYS A 158 -12.57 22.13 -5.57
CA LYS A 158 -12.51 22.46 -4.14
C LYS A 158 -11.20 21.93 -3.52
N ASP A 159 -10.87 20.68 -3.81
CA ASP A 159 -9.71 20.00 -3.25
C ASP A 159 -8.41 20.45 -3.90
N LEU A 160 -8.42 20.75 -5.21
CA LEU A 160 -7.29 21.38 -5.89
C LEU A 160 -6.93 22.74 -5.26
N ARG A 161 -7.93 23.54 -4.85
CA ARG A 161 -7.67 24.82 -4.14
C ARG A 161 -7.00 24.58 -2.80
N LEU A 162 -7.41 23.55 -2.06
CA LEU A 162 -6.77 23.16 -0.80
C LEU A 162 -5.32 22.70 -1.03
N LEU A 163 -5.09 21.80 -1.99
CA LEU A 163 -3.77 21.29 -2.33
C LEU A 163 -2.83 22.39 -2.82
N SER A 164 -3.34 23.37 -3.58
CA SER A 164 -2.53 24.50 -4.08
C SER A 164 -1.96 25.41 -2.98
N ARG A 165 -2.53 25.35 -1.77
CA ARG A 165 -2.12 26.15 -0.60
C ARG A 165 -1.47 25.29 0.49
N SER A 166 -1.48 23.97 0.34
CA SER A 166 -0.97 23.05 1.34
C SER A 166 0.55 23.07 1.37
N LYS A 167 1.13 23.16 2.57
CA LYS A 167 2.58 22.96 2.79
C LYS A 167 2.98 21.49 2.89
N GLY A 168 1.99 20.59 2.95
CA GLY A 168 2.20 19.15 3.06
C GLY A 168 2.43 18.45 1.72
N VAL A 169 2.27 19.16 0.59
CA VAL A 169 2.51 18.61 -0.75
C VAL A 169 3.76 19.24 -1.38
N PRO A 170 4.47 18.52 -2.27
CA PRO A 170 5.59 19.09 -3.00
C PRO A 170 5.19 20.36 -3.77
N GLN A 171 6.07 21.37 -3.78
CA GLN A 171 5.78 22.67 -4.41
C GLN A 171 5.41 22.57 -5.90
N VAL A 172 5.98 21.56 -6.59
CA VAL A 172 5.64 21.23 -7.98
C VAL A 172 4.16 20.86 -8.09
N VAL A 173 3.66 19.98 -7.23
CA VAL A 173 2.26 19.55 -7.19
C VAL A 173 1.34 20.74 -6.95
N ALA A 174 1.64 21.58 -5.95
CA ALA A 174 0.85 22.79 -5.65
C ALA A 174 0.79 23.77 -6.82
N THR A 175 1.89 23.91 -7.57
CA THR A 175 1.97 24.76 -8.76
C THR A 175 1.13 24.18 -9.91
N HIS A 176 1.16 22.87 -10.11
CA HIS A 176 0.29 22.19 -11.08
C HIS A 176 -1.19 22.31 -10.72
N CYS A 177 -1.57 22.26 -9.44
CA CYS A 177 -2.94 22.50 -8.99
C CYS A 177 -3.44 23.89 -9.42
N ARG A 178 -2.62 24.95 -9.26
CA ARG A 178 -2.97 26.32 -9.66
C ARG A 178 -3.21 26.43 -11.16
N LYS A 179 -2.29 25.90 -11.97
CA LYS A 179 -2.42 25.87 -13.43
C LYS A 179 -3.68 25.12 -13.88
N LEU A 180 -4.01 24.01 -13.22
CA LEU A 180 -5.19 23.22 -13.55
C LEU A 180 -6.49 23.96 -13.21
N LEU A 181 -6.52 24.68 -12.08
CA LEU A 181 -7.65 25.53 -11.71
C LEU A 181 -7.86 26.68 -12.71
N GLU A 182 -6.79 27.37 -13.10
CA GLU A 182 -6.85 28.44 -14.12
C GLU A 182 -7.43 27.92 -15.44
N LYS A 183 -6.94 26.75 -15.90
CA LYS A 183 -7.43 26.10 -17.11
C LYS A 183 -8.91 25.72 -17.03
N ARG A 184 -9.41 25.31 -15.86
CA ARG A 184 -10.82 24.93 -15.65
C ARG A 184 -11.74 26.13 -15.48
N SER A 185 -11.25 27.25 -14.95
CA SER A 185 -12.03 28.49 -14.81
C SER A 185 -12.06 29.35 -16.08
N GLY A 186 -11.09 29.15 -16.98
CA GLY A 186 -10.94 29.89 -18.23
C GLY A 186 -11.61 29.23 -19.44
N GLY A 187 -12.44 28.22 -19.25
CA GLY A 187 -13.27 27.58 -20.28
C GLY A 187 -14.71 27.48 -19.81
#